data_AF-A0A7S3U5Q0-F1
#
_entry.id   AF-A0A7S3U5Q0-F1
#
_cell.length_a   1.000
_cell.length_b   1.000
_cell.length_c   1.000
_cell.angle_alpha   90.00
_cell.angle_beta   90.00
_cell.angle_gamma   90.00
#
_symmetry.space_group_name_H-M   'P 1'
#
loop_
_entity.id
_entity.type
_entity.pdbx_description
1 polymer ?
#
loop_
_entity_poly.entity_id
_entity_poly.type
_entity_poly.pdbx_seq_one_letter_code
_entity_poly.pdbx_strand_id
1 'polypeptide(L)'
;TVLDEHIQRKYRVKLIRHQSTVGLIGAKKDGGDAAKGDIVVFLDCHVAPQPGWHMPFLRLIGENYRRIVVPVITDLDVGTWKQRGGNHGQAKCYLTWDA
;
A
#
# COMPACT_ATOMS: atom_id res chain seq x y z
N THR A 1 -3.38 21.13 1.45
CA THR A 1 -4.70 20.68 0.94
C THR A 1 -5.39 19.91 2.04
N VAL A 2 -6.62 20.27 2.42
CA VAL A 2 -7.37 19.57 3.47
C VAL A 2 -8.06 18.35 2.84
N LEU A 3 -7.87 17.16 3.40
CA LEU A 3 -8.64 15.97 3.01
C LEU A 3 -10.03 16.07 3.65
N ASP A 4 -10.98 16.64 2.91
CA ASP A 4 -12.35 16.90 3.33
C ASP A 4 -13.34 15.81 2.87
N GLU A 5 -14.62 15.99 3.21
CA GLU A 5 -15.69 15.06 2.82
C GLU A 5 -15.92 15.00 1.30
N HIS A 6 -15.61 16.07 0.58
CA HIS A 6 -15.77 16.11 -0.88
C HIS A 6 -14.79 15.13 -1.54
N ILE A 7 -13.51 15.18 -1.16
CA ILE A 7 -12.48 14.27 -1.66
C ILE A 7 -12.81 12.82 -1.29
N GLN A 8 -13.24 12.57 -0.05
CA GLN A 8 -13.63 11.23 0.40
C GLN A 8 -14.75 10.63 -0.47
N ARG A 9 -15.82 11.39 -0.75
CA ARG A 9 -16.91 10.94 -1.62
C ARG A 9 -16.46 10.75 -3.07
N LYS A 10 -15.71 11.71 -3.62
CA LYS A 10 -15.26 11.68 -5.02
C LYS A 10 -14.42 10.44 -5.33
N TYR A 11 -13.52 10.06 -4.43
CA TYR A 11 -12.60 8.94 -4.63
C TYR A 11 -12.98 7.68 -3.85
N ARG A 12 -14.15 7.68 -3.18
CA ARG A 12 -14.62 6.57 -2.32
C ARG A 12 -13.58 6.16 -1.28
N VAL A 13 -12.93 7.15 -0.67
CA VAL A 13 -11.90 6.97 0.36
C VAL A 13 -12.51 7.20 1.74
N LYS A 14 -12.14 6.35 2.71
CA LYS A 14 -12.42 6.57 4.13
C LYS A 14 -11.18 7.14 4.81
N LEU A 15 -11.33 8.26 5.50
CA LEU A 15 -10.26 8.85 6.29
C LEU A 15 -10.43 8.48 7.78
N ILE A 16 -9.42 7.85 8.35
CA ILE A 16 -9.34 7.55 9.80
C ILE A 16 -8.26 8.45 10.39
N ARG A 17 -8.59 9.22 11.43
CA ARG A 17 -7.66 10.14 12.10
C ARG A 17 -7.49 9.75 13.55
N HIS A 18 -6.25 9.53 13.95
CA HIS A 18 -5.87 9.34 15.34
C HIS A 18 -5.81 10.68 16.08
N GLN A 19 -6.22 10.68 17.35
CA GLN A 19 -6.13 11.87 18.22
C GLN A 19 -4.71 12.08 18.77
N SER A 20 -3.84 11.08 18.65
CA SER A 20 -2.44 11.10 19.07
C SER A 20 -1.56 10.27 18.13
N THR A 21 -0.25 10.41 18.22
CA THR A 21 0.70 9.65 17.40
C THR A 21 0.72 8.18 17.83
N VAL A 22 0.32 7.28 16.92
CA VAL A 22 0.33 5.82 17.15
C VAL A 22 1.46 5.08 16.43
N GLY A 23 2.26 5.79 15.64
CA GLY A 23 3.32 5.20 14.81
C GLY A 23 2.80 4.40 13.60
N LEU A 24 3.73 3.93 12.76
CA LEU A 24 3.40 3.25 11.49
C LEU A 24 2.64 1.94 11.70
N ILE A 25 3.07 1.14 12.68
CA ILE A 25 2.46 -0.18 12.97
C ILE A 25 1.02 0.00 13.46
N GLY A 26 0.81 0.90 14.44
CA GLY A 26 -0.54 1.18 14.96
C GLY A 26 -1.48 1.71 13.87
N ALA A 27 -1.00 2.64 13.06
CA ALA A 27 -1.79 3.18 11.95
C ALA A 27 -2.15 2.11 10.90
N LYS A 28 -1.21 1.21 10.56
CA LYS A 28 -1.46 0.10 9.62
C LYS A 28 -2.42 -0.93 10.22
N LYS A 29 -2.28 -1.27 11.50
CA LYS A 29 -3.21 -2.16 12.21
C LYS A 29 -4.63 -1.61 12.18
N ASP A 30 -4.84 -0.36 12.60
CA ASP A 30 -6.19 0.24 12.65
C ASP A 30 -6.81 0.38 11.25
N GLY A 31 -5.98 0.63 10.23
CA GLY A 31 -6.40 0.59 8.83
C GLY A 31 -6.82 -0.82 8.37
N GLY A 32 -6.07 -1.84 8.78
CA GLY A 32 -6.38 -3.25 8.53
C GLY A 32 -7.68 -3.70 9.21
N ASP A 33 -7.85 -3.35 10.49
CA ASP A 33 -9.06 -3.66 11.27
C ASP A 33 -10.32 -3.00 10.66
N ALA A 34 -10.16 -1.83 10.04
CA ALA A 34 -11.25 -1.11 9.36
C ALA A 34 -11.52 -1.57 7.92
N ALA A 35 -10.64 -2.39 7.34
CA ALA A 35 -10.77 -2.88 5.97
C ALA A 35 -11.97 -3.83 5.85
N LYS A 36 -12.61 -3.81 4.68
CA LYS A 36 -13.79 -4.65 4.38
C LYS A 36 -13.57 -5.64 3.25
N GLY A 37 -12.43 -5.58 2.57
CA GLY A 37 -12.10 -6.46 1.46
C GLY A 37 -11.37 -7.71 1.93
N ASP A 38 -11.42 -8.78 1.13
CA ASP A 38 -10.76 -10.05 1.41
C ASP A 38 -9.22 -9.95 1.34
N ILE A 39 -8.72 -8.93 0.64
CA ILE A 39 -7.29 -8.68 0.44
C ILE A 39 -6.98 -7.26 0.94
N VAL A 40 -6.03 -7.17 1.87
CA VAL A 40 -5.49 -5.89 2.37
C VAL A 40 -4.14 -5.63 1.71
N VAL A 41 -4.00 -4.46 1.08
CA VAL A 41 -2.73 -4.01 0.51
C VAL A 41 -2.29 -2.73 1.22
N PHE A 42 -1.07 -2.73 1.73
CA PHE A 42 -0.45 -1.56 2.34
C PHE A 42 0.40 -0.81 1.32
N LEU A 43 0.12 0.48 1.14
CA LEU A 43 0.91 1.41 0.34
C LEU A 43 1.33 2.59 1.21
N ASP A 44 2.56 3.07 1.03
CA ASP A 44 3.01 4.29 1.69
C ASP A 44 2.43 5.53 1.00
N CYS A 45 2.41 6.68 1.68
CA CYS A 45 1.77 7.90 1.18
C CYS A 45 2.50 8.60 0.00
N HIS A 46 3.65 8.06 -0.42
CA HIS A 46 4.55 8.66 -1.40
C HIS A 46 4.97 7.64 -2.47
N VAL A 47 4.02 6.79 -2.89
CA VAL A 47 4.21 5.81 -3.95
C VAL A 47 3.37 6.16 -5.19
N ALA A 48 3.80 5.70 -6.36
CA ALA A 48 3.07 5.84 -7.62
C ALA A 48 2.93 4.46 -8.29
N PRO A 49 1.91 3.67 -7.94
CA PRO A 49 1.71 2.35 -8.52
C PRO A 49 1.41 2.43 -10.02
N GLN A 50 2.01 1.55 -10.82
CA GLN A 50 1.79 1.50 -12.26
C GLN A 50 0.35 1.05 -12.59
N PRO A 51 -0.23 1.47 -13.73
CA PRO A 51 -1.50 0.93 -14.20
C PRO A 51 -1.50 -0.60 -14.20
N GLY A 52 -2.54 -1.21 -13.62
CA GLY A 52 -2.66 -2.67 -13.54
C GLY A 52 -1.79 -3.36 -12.48
N TRP A 53 -1.07 -2.63 -11.61
CA TRP A 53 -0.19 -3.19 -10.59
C TRP A 53 -0.83 -4.28 -9.71
N HIS A 54 -2.14 -4.21 -9.47
CA HIS A 54 -2.88 -5.10 -8.58
C HIS A 54 -3.20 -6.47 -9.20
N MET A 55 -3.24 -6.58 -10.53
CA MET A 55 -3.57 -7.83 -11.22
C MET A 55 -2.66 -9.01 -10.83
N PRO A 56 -1.32 -8.88 -10.82
CA PRO A 56 -0.46 -9.98 -10.36
C PRO A 56 -0.68 -10.35 -8.90
N PHE A 57 -1.07 -9.40 -8.04
CA PHE A 57 -1.34 -9.66 -6.62
C PHE A 57 -2.59 -10.51 -6.46
N LEU A 58 -3.68 -10.14 -7.14
CA LEU A 58 -4.93 -10.89 -7.11
C LEU A 58 -4.74 -12.32 -7.62
N ARG A 59 -3.99 -12.50 -8.72
CA ARG A 59 -3.67 -13.84 -9.26
C ARG A 59 -2.88 -14.68 -8.25
N LEU A 60 -1.77 -14.13 -7.73
CA LEU A 60 -0.90 -14.87 -6.82
C LEU A 60 -1.59 -15.18 -5.48
N ILE A 61 -2.41 -14.29 -4.95
CA ILE A 61 -3.17 -14.55 -3.71
C ILE A 61 -4.32 -15.54 -3.99
N GLY A 62 -4.98 -15.45 -5.15
CA GLY A 62 -6.03 -16.38 -5.55
C GLY A 62 -5.54 -17.83 -5.71
N GLU A 63 -4.29 -18.04 -6.12
CA GLU A 63 -3.65 -19.36 -6.17
C GLU A 63 -3.37 -19.96 -4.78
N ASN A 64 -3.07 -19.12 -3.79
CA ASN A 64 -2.82 -19.55 -2.41
C ASN A 64 -3.11 -18.40 -1.43
N TYR A 65 -4.23 -18.48 -0.72
CA TYR A 65 -4.68 -17.43 0.21
C TYR A 65 -3.75 -17.23 1.42
N ARG A 66 -2.83 -18.16 1.69
CA ARG A 66 -1.81 -18.03 2.76
C ARG A 66 -0.56 -17.28 2.29
N ARG A 67 -0.51 -16.86 1.02
CA ARG A 67 0.64 -16.17 0.40
C ARG A 67 0.61 -14.68 0.70
N ILE A 68 1.76 -14.15 1.13
CA ILE A 68 2.02 -12.70 1.15
C ILE A 68 2.78 -12.34 -0.12
N VAL A 69 2.32 -11.30 -0.82
CA VAL A 69 2.91 -10.84 -2.08
C VAL A 69 3.51 -9.45 -1.88
N VAL A 70 4.74 -9.26 -2.35
CA VAL A 70 5.50 -8.02 -2.20
C VAL A 70 5.88 -7.52 -3.59
N PRO A 71 5.60 -6.25 -3.95
CA PRO A 71 6.01 -5.71 -5.23
C PRO A 71 7.53 -5.60 -5.32
N VAL A 72 8.03 -5.60 -6.55
CA VAL A 72 9.33 -4.98 -6.84
C VAL A 72 9.17 -3.47 -6.65
N ILE A 73 9.93 -2.91 -5.71
CA ILE A 73 9.89 -1.47 -5.42
C ILE A 73 10.96 -0.77 -6.24
N THR A 74 10.55 0.16 -7.09
CA THR A 74 11.41 0.93 -8.01
C THR A 74 11.70 2.33 -7.46
N ASP A 75 12.70 3.02 -8.02
CA ASP A 75 13.03 4.39 -7.63
C ASP A 75 12.08 5.41 -8.28
N LEU A 76 11.52 6.31 -7.47
CA LEU A 76 10.58 7.35 -7.88
C LEU A 76 11.26 8.71 -7.73
N ASP A 77 11.34 9.47 -8.82
CA ASP A 77 11.89 10.81 -8.77
C ASP A 77 10.91 11.78 -8.09
N VAL A 78 11.37 12.43 -7.00
CA VAL A 78 10.52 13.30 -6.16
C VAL A 78 10.08 14.58 -6.88
N GLY A 79 10.87 15.07 -7.83
CA GLY A 79 10.56 16.31 -8.56
C GLY A 79 9.58 16.07 -9.71
N THR A 80 9.72 14.95 -10.41
CA THR A 80 8.95 14.66 -11.63
C THR A 80 7.83 13.63 -11.43
N TRP A 81 7.81 12.92 -10.30
CA TRP A 81 6.91 11.78 -10.03
C TRP A 81 6.97 10.70 -11.12
N LYS A 82 8.14 10.58 -11.78
CA LYS A 82 8.42 9.56 -12.78
C LYS A 82 9.35 8.51 -12.21
N GLN A 83 9.12 7.26 -12.58
CA GLN A 83 10.04 6.18 -12.26
C GLN A 83 11.41 6.47 -12.91
N ARG A 84 12.49 6.34 -12.13
CA ARG A 84 13.85 6.45 -12.68
C ARG A 84 14.22 5.16 -13.42
N GLY A 85 14.80 5.31 -14.60
CA GLY A 85 15.35 4.20 -15.37
C GLY A 85 16.65 3.65 -14.77
N GLY A 86 17.00 2.41 -15.11
CA GLY A 86 18.30 1.81 -14.79
C GLY A 86 18.41 1.08 -13.44
N ASN A 87 17.41 1.17 -12.58
CA ASN A 87 17.35 0.39 -11.34
C ASN A 87 16.32 -0.74 -11.48
N HIS A 88 16.73 -1.99 -11.28
CA HIS A 88 15.87 -3.17 -11.45
C HIS A 88 14.79 -3.30 -10.36
N GLY A 89 14.80 -2.38 -9.38
CA GLY A 89 13.95 -2.41 -8.20
C GLY A 89 14.32 -3.58 -7.28
N GLN A 90 13.86 -3.51 -6.03
CA GLN A 90 14.06 -4.58 -5.07
C GLN A 90 12.77 -4.81 -4.29
N ALA A 91 12.44 -6.07 -4.02
CA ALA A 91 11.47 -6.40 -2.98
C ALA A 91 12.22 -6.44 -1.65
N LYS A 92 11.88 -5.55 -0.71
CA LYS A 92 12.39 -5.59 0.66
C LYS A 92 11.24 -5.89 1.60
N CYS A 93 11.05 -7.17 1.90
CA CYS A 93 10.17 -7.65 2.95
C CYS A 93 10.85 -8.83 3.63
N TYR A 94 10.90 -8.80 4.95
CA TYR A 94 11.40 -9.89 5.77
C TYR A 94 10.22 -10.35 6.64
N LEU A 95 9.78 -11.58 6.42
CA LEU A 95 8.80 -12.24 7.26
C LEU A 95 9.23 -13.69 7.47
N THR A 96 9.40 -14.04 8.73
CA THR A 96 9.75 -15.37 9.21
C THR A 96 8.62 -15.78 10.15
N TRP A 97 7.96 -16.89 9.86
CA TRP A 97 6.86 -17.40 10.70
C TRP A 97 7.35 -17.94 12.06
N ASP A 98 8.67 -17.98 12.21
CA ASP A 98 9.48 -18.58 13.27
C ASP A 98 10.45 -17.60 13.95
N ALA A 99 10.33 -16.28 13.69
CA ALA A 99 11.07 -15.26 14.45
C ALA A 99 10.45 -14.97 15.82
#